data_AF-A0A930H8P1-F1
#
_entry.id   AF-A0A930H8P1-F1
#
_cell.length_a   1.000
_cell.length_b   1.000
_cell.length_c   1.000
_cell.angle_alpha   90.00
_cell.angle_beta   90.00
_cell.angle_gamma   90.00
#
_symmetry.space_group_name_H-M   'P 1'
#
loop_
_entity.id
_entity.type
_entity.pdbx_description
1 polymer ?
#
loop_
_entity_poly.entity_id
_entity_poly.type
_entity_poly.pdbx_seq_one_letter_code
_entity_poly.pdbx_strand_id
1 'polypeptide(L)'
;MAYYIIDGEDYNLNVGVAINIDETTTNNQFKYKFHERLEEYKKFIQTLDRKNLGNLPLPDKEVVRFYAKIANTDKFFIIGKYEYDRKKDTYTLYANTNGKELFDNIGLFSGMNVKYTDEVVY
;
A
#
# COMPACT_ATOMS: atom_id res chain seq x y z
N MET A 1 -3.93 -14.54 -4.33
CA MET A 1 -2.59 -15.15 -4.27
C MET A 1 -1.60 -14.00 -4.13
N ALA A 2 -0.82 -13.93 -3.03
CA ALA A 2 0.25 -12.96 -2.91
C ALA A 2 1.50 -13.55 -3.59
N TYR A 3 2.15 -12.81 -4.48
CA TYR A 3 3.35 -13.27 -5.18
C TYR A 3 4.57 -12.60 -4.55
N TYR A 4 5.59 -13.40 -4.21
CA TYR A 4 6.91 -12.88 -3.88
C TYR A 4 7.59 -12.52 -5.20
N ILE A 5 7.93 -11.23 -5.39
CA ILE A 5 8.78 -10.81 -6.50
C ILE A 5 10.20 -10.88 -5.96
N ILE A 6 10.97 -11.85 -6.46
CA ILE A 6 12.39 -11.96 -6.20
C ILE A 6 13.06 -11.15 -7.31
N ASP A 7 13.55 -9.96 -6.99
CA ASP A 7 14.40 -9.18 -7.89
C ASP A 7 15.71 -8.86 -7.17
N GLY A 8 16.84 -9.20 -7.80
CA GLY A 8 18.18 -8.81 -7.34
C GLY A 8 18.64 -9.28 -5.95
N GLU A 9 18.23 -10.45 -5.46
CA GLU A 9 18.51 -10.97 -4.09
C GLU A 9 17.74 -10.30 -2.94
N ASP A 10 16.92 -9.27 -3.22
CA ASP A 10 16.04 -8.66 -2.23
C ASP A 10 14.68 -9.38 -2.22
N TYR A 11 14.52 -10.30 -1.27
CA TYR A 11 13.24 -10.91 -0.98
C TYR A 11 12.37 -9.83 -0.35
N ASN A 12 11.43 -9.23 -1.08
CA ASN A 12 10.43 -8.29 -0.54
C ASN A 12 9.04 -8.73 -0.99
N LEU A 13 8.09 -8.86 -0.05
CA LEU A 13 6.69 -9.13 -0.41
C LEU A 13 6.10 -7.84 -0.98
N ASN A 14 5.70 -7.85 -2.26
CA ASN A 14 5.14 -6.69 -2.94
C ASN A 14 3.71 -6.98 -3.37
N VAL A 15 2.73 -6.31 -2.75
CA VAL A 15 1.31 -6.47 -3.09
C VAL A 15 0.75 -5.17 -3.65
N GLY A 16 0.11 -5.24 -4.81
CA GLY A 16 -0.63 -4.13 -5.40
C GLY A 16 -2.10 -4.18 -5.03
N VAL A 17 -2.66 -3.04 -4.60
CA VAL A 17 -4.05 -2.88 -4.19
C VAL A 17 -4.72 -1.81 -5.04
N ALA A 18 -5.65 -2.26 -5.89
CA ALA A 18 -6.47 -1.38 -6.70
C ALA A 18 -7.70 -0.89 -5.93
N ILE A 19 -7.89 0.43 -5.87
CA ILE A 19 -9.14 1.06 -5.46
C ILE A 19 -9.85 1.52 -6.73
N ASN A 20 -10.89 0.79 -7.13
CA ASN A 20 -11.65 1.14 -8.32
C ASN A 20 -12.56 2.35 -8.03
N ILE A 21 -12.43 3.38 -8.89
CA ILE A 21 -13.21 4.61 -8.87
C ILE A 21 -13.82 4.87 -10.25
N ASP A 22 -14.94 5.56 -10.27
CA ASP A 22 -15.61 6.05 -11.47
C ASP A 22 -16.08 7.50 -11.24
N GLU A 23 -16.75 8.08 -12.24
CA GLU A 23 -17.28 9.44 -12.19
C GLU A 23 -18.34 9.66 -11.09
N THR A 24 -18.94 8.59 -10.57
CA THR A 24 -19.95 8.64 -9.50
C THR A 24 -19.33 8.48 -8.11
N THR A 25 -18.06 8.09 -8.04
CA THR A 25 -17.36 7.82 -6.78
C THR A 25 -17.07 9.13 -6.04
N THR A 26 -17.74 9.33 -4.91
CA THR A 26 -17.53 10.49 -4.05
C THR A 26 -16.21 10.40 -3.27
N ASN A 27 -15.69 11.55 -2.83
CA ASN A 27 -14.51 11.63 -1.96
C ASN A 27 -14.66 10.78 -0.69
N ASN A 28 -15.86 10.74 -0.09
CA ASN A 28 -16.11 9.94 1.10
C ASN A 28 -16.10 8.44 0.82
N GLN A 29 -16.67 8.00 -0.30
CA GLN A 29 -16.59 6.59 -0.72
C GLN A 29 -15.15 6.18 -1.02
N PHE A 30 -14.38 7.03 -1.69
CA PHE A 30 -12.97 6.76 -1.96
C PHE A 30 -12.16 6.61 -0.67
N LYS A 31 -12.32 7.54 0.28
CA LYS A 31 -11.69 7.46 1.61
C LYS A 31 -12.06 6.19 2.34
N TYR A 32 -13.36 5.89 2.42
CA TYR A 32 -13.84 4.68 3.09
C TYR A 32 -13.19 3.42 2.50
N LYS A 33 -13.22 3.28 1.17
CA LYS A 33 -12.58 2.15 0.46
C LYS A 33 -11.07 2.08 0.74
N PHE A 34 -10.37 3.21 0.76
CA PHE A 34 -8.94 3.24 1.08
C PHE A 34 -8.66 2.73 2.50
N HIS A 35 -9.37 3.26 3.50
CA HIS A 35 -9.17 2.85 4.90
C HIS A 35 -9.56 1.39 5.13
N GLU A 36 -10.66 0.93 4.53
CA GLU A 36 -11.07 -0.48 4.59
C GLU A 36 -9.96 -1.39 4.06
N ARG A 37 -9.42 -1.11 2.87
CA ARG A 37 -8.30 -1.88 2.30
C ARG A 37 -7.05 -1.78 3.15
N LEU A 38 -6.71 -0.60 3.65
CA LEU A 38 -5.54 -0.45 4.51
C LEU A 38 -5.63 -1.33 5.76
N GLU A 39 -6.78 -1.34 6.43
CA GLU A 39 -7.01 -2.16 7.62
C GLU A 39 -7.02 -3.66 7.31
N GLU A 40 -7.60 -4.08 6.18
CA GLU A 40 -7.51 -5.46 5.69
C GLU A 40 -6.04 -5.90 5.54
N TYR A 41 -5.21 -5.06 4.90
CA TYR A 41 -3.81 -5.39 4.65
C TYR A 41 -2.93 -5.32 5.90
N LYS A 42 -3.22 -4.40 6.84
CA LYS A 42 -2.59 -4.41 8.16
C LYS A 42 -2.82 -5.73 8.87
N LYS A 43 -4.07 -6.21 8.89
CA LYS A 43 -4.42 -7.51 9.48
C LYS A 43 -3.74 -8.65 8.74
N PHE A 44 -3.77 -8.65 7.40
CA PHE A 44 -3.13 -9.67 6.58
C PHE A 44 -1.64 -9.84 6.94
N ILE A 45 -0.87 -8.75 6.97
CA ILE A 45 0.55 -8.75 7.33
C ILE A 45 0.79 -9.32 8.73
N GLN A 46 -0.10 -9.01 9.69
CA GLN A 46 -0.03 -9.54 11.06
C GLN A 46 -0.37 -11.04 11.14
N THR A 47 -1.26 -11.53 10.27
CA THR A 47 -1.71 -12.93 10.25
C THR A 47 -0.82 -13.89 9.46
N LEU A 48 0.18 -13.38 8.73
CA LEU A 48 1.14 -14.23 8.02
C LEU A 48 1.84 -15.15 9.02
N ASP A 49 1.51 -16.45 8.99
CA ASP A 49 2.12 -17.45 9.86
C ASP A 49 3.58 -17.66 9.48
N ARG A 50 4.46 -17.07 10.30
CA ARG A 50 5.91 -17.05 10.08
C ARG A 50 6.58 -18.35 10.55
N LYS A 51 5.86 -19.24 11.24
CA LYS A 51 6.42 -20.46 11.84
C LYS A 51 6.65 -21.57 10.81
N ASN A 52 5.92 -21.54 9.70
CA ASN A 52 5.93 -22.58 8.67
C ASN A 52 6.77 -22.24 7.43
N LEU A 53 7.53 -21.13 7.45
CA LEU A 53 8.39 -20.71 6.31
C LEU A 53 9.73 -21.48 6.22
N GLY A 54 10.01 -22.42 7.14
CA GLY A 54 11.22 -23.24 7.13
C GLY A 54 12.51 -22.41 7.29
N ASN A 55 13.59 -22.85 6.63
CA ASN A 55 14.89 -22.15 6.57
C ASN A 55 14.97 -21.08 5.46
N LEU A 56 13.85 -20.70 4.84
CA LEU A 56 13.88 -19.67 3.80
C LEU A 56 14.16 -18.30 4.44
N PRO A 57 15.07 -17.49 3.88
CA PRO A 57 15.31 -16.14 4.37
C PRO A 57 14.01 -15.34 4.27
N LEU A 58 13.62 -14.77 5.40
CA LEU A 58 12.46 -13.90 5.51
C LEU A 58 12.73 -12.60 4.74
N PRO A 59 11.74 -12.04 4.03
CA PRO A 59 11.90 -10.72 3.42
C PRO A 59 12.27 -9.65 4.46
N ASP A 60 13.17 -8.74 4.10
CA ASP A 60 13.58 -7.62 4.95
C ASP A 60 12.41 -6.64 5.13
N LYS A 61 11.58 -6.49 4.10
CA LYS A 61 10.40 -5.65 4.10
C LYS A 61 9.18 -6.32 3.48
N GLU A 62 8.01 -5.94 3.98
CA GLU A 62 6.73 -6.21 3.31
C GLU A 62 6.13 -4.88 2.86
N VAL A 63 5.78 -4.78 1.59
CA VAL A 63 5.33 -3.54 0.97
C VAL A 63 3.99 -3.76 0.28
N VAL A 64 2.98 -3.02 0.71
CA VAL A 64 1.67 -2.98 0.08
C VAL A 64 1.51 -1.64 -0.62
N ARG A 65 1.39 -1.62 -1.95
CA ARG A 65 1.18 -0.42 -2.76
C ARG A 65 -0.29 -0.22 -3.06
N PHE A 66 -0.77 0.99 -2.87
CA PHE A 66 -2.14 1.40 -3.14
C PHE A 66 -2.18 2.30 -4.38
N TYR A 67 -3.08 1.98 -5.30
CA TYR A 67 -3.35 2.79 -6.47
C TYR A 67 -4.85 2.90 -6.70
N ALA A 68 -5.30 4.04 -7.21
CA ALA A 68 -6.67 4.23 -7.66
C ALA A 68 -6.74 3.94 -9.16
N LYS A 69 -7.64 3.04 -9.56
CA LYS A 69 -7.87 2.69 -10.98
C LYS A 69 -9.18 3.32 -11.44
N ILE A 70 -9.14 4.04 -12.56
CA ILE A 70 -10.33 4.68 -13.13
C ILE A 70 -11.08 3.64 -13.99
N ALA A 71 -12.35 3.40 -13.65
CA ALA A 71 -13.20 2.43 -14.31
C ALA A 71 -13.27 2.66 -15.83
N ASN A 72 -13.33 1.58 -16.59
CA ASN A 72 -13.36 1.58 -18.06
C ASN A 72 -12.14 2.25 -18.73
N THR A 73 -11.05 2.43 -17.98
CA THR A 73 -9.77 2.92 -18.52
C THR A 73 -8.60 2.10 -17.98
N ASP A 74 -7.46 2.19 -18.67
CA ASP A 74 -6.17 1.71 -18.16
C ASP A 74 -5.44 2.75 -17.30
N LYS A 75 -6.09 3.89 -17.02
CA LYS A 75 -5.52 4.96 -16.22
C LYS A 75 -5.61 4.62 -14.74
N PHE A 76 -4.54 4.90 -14.03
CA PHE A 76 -4.46 4.80 -12.58
C PHE A 76 -3.55 5.90 -12.03
N PHE A 77 -3.68 6.19 -10.75
CA PHE A 77 -2.72 7.01 -10.02
C PHE A 77 -2.30 6.33 -8.73
N ILE A 78 -1.05 6.54 -8.34
CA ILE A 78 -0.47 5.90 -7.16
C ILE A 78 -0.77 6.76 -5.94
N ILE A 79 -1.36 6.11 -4.94
CA ILE A 79 -1.72 6.73 -3.67
C ILE A 79 -0.49 6.71 -2.75
N GLY A 80 0.14 5.54 -2.61
CA GLY A 80 1.25 5.35 -1.69
C GLY A 80 1.57 3.88 -1.43
N LYS A 81 2.44 3.64 -0.44
CA LYS A 81 2.80 2.30 0.04
C LYS A 81 2.75 2.22 1.56
N TYR A 82 2.23 1.11 2.08
CA TYR A 82 2.36 0.72 3.47
C TYR A 82 3.51 -0.28 3.58
N GLU A 83 4.57 0.10 4.29
CA GLU A 83 5.79 -0.66 4.43
C GLU A 83 5.95 -1.16 5.87
N TYR A 84 6.20 -2.45 6.02
CA TYR A 84 6.66 -3.06 7.26
C TYR A 84 8.15 -3.37 7.12
N ASP A 85 8.98 -2.65 7.86
CA ASP A 85 10.42 -2.92 7.99
C ASP A 85 10.61 -3.95 9.10
N ARG A 86 11.01 -5.17 8.74
CA ARG A 86 11.14 -6.29 9.67
C ARG A 86 12.36 -6.17 10.58
N LYS A 87 13.42 -5.50 10.11
CA LYS A 87 14.65 -5.28 10.89
C LYS A 87 14.40 -4.31 12.04
N LYS A 88 13.53 -3.34 11.83
CA LYS A 88 13.19 -2.30 12.83
C LYS A 88 11.88 -2.54 13.56
N ASP A 89 11.09 -3.52 13.10
CA ASP A 89 9.72 -3.77 13.56
C ASP A 89 8.83 -2.51 13.49
N THR A 90 8.93 -1.78 12.37
CA THR A 90 8.21 -0.52 12.19
C THR A 90 7.33 -0.54 10.96
N TYR A 91 6.13 0.02 11.10
CA TYR A 91 5.23 0.28 10.00
C TYR A 91 5.28 1.74 9.59
N THR A 92 5.41 2.00 8.29
CA THR A 92 5.38 3.36 7.75
C THR A 92 4.43 3.44 6.55
N LEU A 93 3.52 4.40 6.58
CA LEU A 93 2.74 4.78 5.41
C LEU A 93 3.47 5.89 4.66
N TYR A 94 3.83 5.59 3.42
CA TYR A 94 4.39 6.55 2.48
C TYR A 94 3.33 6.96 1.46
N ALA A 95 3.05 8.25 1.33
CA ALA A 95 2.16 8.80 0.31
C ALA A 95 2.96 9.37 -0.86
N ASN A 96 2.38 9.31 -2.06
CA ASN A 96 2.97 9.89 -3.25
C ASN A 96 2.93 11.43 -3.16
N THR A 97 4.09 12.08 -3.27
CA THR A 97 4.20 13.55 -3.26
C THR A 97 3.35 14.20 -4.34
N ASN A 98 3.25 13.59 -5.53
CA ASN A 98 2.48 14.14 -6.65
C ASN A 98 0.97 14.22 -6.37
N GLY A 99 0.46 13.40 -5.44
CA GLY A 99 -0.94 13.41 -5.02
C GLY A 99 -1.19 14.25 -3.76
N LYS A 100 -0.17 14.88 -3.17
CA LYS A 100 -0.26 15.50 -1.84
C LYS A 100 -1.42 16.49 -1.72
N GLU A 101 -1.52 17.44 -2.65
CA GLU A 101 -2.59 18.44 -2.62
C GLU A 101 -3.98 17.81 -2.66
N LEU A 102 -4.17 16.81 -3.53
CA LEU A 102 -5.42 16.06 -3.60
C LEU A 102 -5.73 15.36 -2.27
N PHE A 103 -4.76 14.64 -1.70
CA PHE A 103 -4.93 13.87 -0.48
C PHE A 103 -5.23 14.76 0.73
N ASP A 104 -4.59 15.92 0.82
CA ASP A 104 -4.83 16.93 1.86
C ASP A 104 -6.24 17.50 1.72
N ASN A 105 -6.65 17.88 0.51
CA ASN A 105 -7.96 18.47 0.24
C ASN A 105 -9.12 17.53 0.59
N ILE A 106 -8.97 16.23 0.35
CA ILE A 106 -10.02 15.26 0.70
C ILE A 106 -9.91 14.76 2.15
N GLY A 107 -8.78 15.01 2.82
CA GLY A 107 -8.47 14.49 4.14
C GLY A 107 -8.24 12.97 4.14
N LEU A 108 -7.52 12.44 3.13
CA LEU A 108 -7.34 10.99 2.95
C LEU A 108 -6.55 10.35 4.11
N PHE A 109 -5.59 11.09 4.66
CA PHE A 109 -4.70 10.62 5.71
C PHE A 109 -4.92 11.33 7.06
N SER A 110 -6.09 11.93 7.26
CA SER A 110 -6.40 12.63 8.50
C SER A 110 -6.28 11.69 9.70
N GLY A 111 -5.48 12.08 10.70
CA GLY A 111 -5.21 11.27 11.89
C GLY A 111 -4.17 10.16 11.70
N MET A 112 -3.48 10.12 10.56
CA MET A 112 -2.43 9.13 10.27
C MET A 112 -1.05 9.79 10.21
N ASN A 113 -0.02 9.07 10.68
CA ASN A 113 1.36 9.50 10.47
C ASN A 113 1.84 9.03 9.09
N VAL A 114 1.99 9.96 8.16
CA VAL A 114 2.32 9.69 6.76
C VAL A 114 3.58 10.45 6.36
N LYS A 115 4.48 9.78 5.65
CA LYS A 115 5.64 10.40 5.02
C LYS A 115 5.37 10.57 3.53
N TYR A 116 5.66 11.73 2.96
CA TYR A 116 5.59 11.89 1.50
C TYR A 116 6.91 11.46 0.88
N THR A 117 6.84 10.78 -0.25
CA THR A 117 8.02 10.34 -1.00
C THR A 117 7.78 10.39 -2.49
N ASP A 118 8.83 10.76 -3.22
CA ASP A 118 8.90 10.69 -4.68
C ASP A 118 9.29 9.30 -5.16
N GLU A 119 9.63 8.40 -4.22
CA GLU A 119 10.01 7.02 -4.47
C GLU A 119 8.78 6.19 -4.87
N VAL A 120 8.38 6.36 -6.12
CA VAL A 120 7.33 5.61 -6.78
C VAL A 120 8.00 4.42 -7.49
N VAL A 121 8.30 3.36 -6.74
CA VAL A 121 8.93 2.14 -7.28
C VAL A 121 7.89 1.33 -8.07
N TYR A 122 8.04 1.36 -9.40
CA TYR A 122 7.73 0.23 -10.28
C TYR A 122 9.00 -0.59 -10.48
#